data_AF-A0A2I0QM36-F1
#
_entry.id   AF-A0A2I0QM36-F1
#
_cell.length_a   1.000
_cell.length_b   1.000
_cell.length_c   1.000
_cell.angle_alpha   90.00
_cell.angle_beta   90.00
_cell.angle_gamma   90.00
#
_symmetry.space_group_name_H-M   'P 1'
#
loop_
_entity.id
_entity.type
_entity.pdbx_description
1 polymer ?
#
loop_
_entity_poly.entity_id
_entity_poly.type
_entity_poly.pdbx_seq_one_letter_code
_entity_poly.pdbx_strand_id
1 'polypeptide(L)'
;MVLRDIALFKKFENLRVGLTINGFSGKSKELFEPNSPGNEARLHALKILNENGIKTYGFISPVIPGLIDLENLIENSRNFVDYYIVELLNLNAAGYEFKKLLMGNYPESYEIMTNKERYEKFIKEVKEILIKKGVKVLQLVTHFPKFECVNLNQN
;
A
#
# COMPACT_ATOMS: atom_id res chain seq x y z
N MET A 1 0.60 -14.87 -9.78
CA MET A 1 -0.60 -14.70 -8.93
C MET A 1 -0.88 -16.00 -8.21
N VAL A 2 -1.50 -15.93 -7.03
CA VAL A 2 -1.72 -17.08 -6.12
C VAL A 2 -3.06 -17.82 -6.34
N LEU A 3 -3.78 -17.49 -7.42
CA LEU A 3 -5.13 -18.00 -7.68
C LEU A 3 -5.20 -19.53 -7.88
N ARG A 4 -4.10 -20.16 -8.32
CA ARG A 4 -4.02 -21.62 -8.45
C ARG A 4 -4.24 -22.34 -7.11
N ASP A 5 -3.90 -21.69 -6.00
CA ASP A 5 -3.85 -22.32 -4.69
C ASP A 5 -5.15 -22.12 -3.89
N ILE A 6 -6.23 -21.60 -4.51
CA ILE A 6 -7.54 -21.38 -3.86
C ILE A 6 -8.07 -22.66 -3.18
N ALA A 7 -7.97 -23.81 -3.84
CA ALA A 7 -8.43 -25.09 -3.27
C ALA A 7 -7.64 -25.48 -2.01
N LEU A 8 -6.36 -25.08 -1.93
CA LEU A 8 -5.53 -25.26 -0.75
C LEU A 8 -5.90 -24.24 0.33
N PHE A 9 -6.11 -22.97 -0.02
CA PHE A 9 -6.50 -21.91 0.91
C PHE A 9 -7.80 -22.23 1.66
N LYS A 10 -8.78 -22.85 0.99
CA LYS A 10 -10.05 -23.28 1.59
C LYS A 10 -9.91 -24.39 2.65
N LYS A 11 -8.75 -25.03 2.79
CA LYS A 11 -8.48 -26.04 3.82
C LYS A 11 -8.09 -25.45 5.17
N PHE A 12 -7.80 -24.15 5.22
CA PHE A 12 -7.41 -23.46 6.46
C PHE A 12 -8.63 -22.77 7.08
N GLU A 13 -8.85 -22.96 8.37
CA GLU A 13 -9.96 -22.33 9.09
C GLU A 13 -9.79 -20.81 9.25
N ASN A 14 -8.54 -20.36 9.42
CA ASN A 14 -8.23 -18.95 9.66
C ASN A 14 -7.04 -18.50 8.81
N LEU A 15 -7.32 -18.26 7.52
CA LEU A 15 -6.35 -17.73 6.56
C LEU A 15 -6.82 -16.37 6.03
N ARG A 16 -5.86 -15.50 5.74
CA ARG A 16 -6.05 -14.29 4.94
C ARG A 16 -4.97 -14.24 3.88
N VAL A 17 -5.34 -13.82 2.68
CA VAL A 17 -4.40 -13.62 1.58
C VAL A 17 -4.32 -12.13 1.27
N GLY A 18 -3.13 -11.56 1.38
CA GLY A 18 -2.90 -10.17 1.02
C GLY A 18 -1.97 -10.03 -0.18
N LEU A 19 -2.20 -8.96 -0.94
CA LEU A 19 -1.35 -8.56 -2.04
C LEU A 19 -1.01 -7.08 -1.91
N THR A 20 0.18 -6.71 -2.37
CA THR A 20 0.61 -5.31 -2.43
C THR A 20 -0.17 -4.54 -3.49
N ILE A 21 -0.78 -3.41 -3.13
CA ILE A 21 -1.51 -2.51 -4.02
C ILE A 21 -0.82 -1.14 -3.97
N ASN A 22 -0.32 -0.65 -5.10
CA ASN A 22 0.45 0.61 -5.16
C ASN A 22 0.04 1.54 -6.32
N GLY A 23 -0.72 1.05 -7.31
CA GLY A 23 -1.13 1.90 -8.43
C GLY A 23 0.01 2.34 -9.37
N PHE A 24 1.21 1.77 -9.25
CA PHE A 24 2.29 2.04 -10.20
C PHE A 24 1.90 1.59 -11.61
N SER A 25 2.16 2.47 -12.57
CA SER A 25 1.85 2.26 -13.99
C SER A 25 2.92 2.92 -14.87
N GLY A 26 3.06 2.44 -16.11
CA GLY A 26 4.08 2.93 -17.05
C GLY A 26 5.47 3.01 -16.42
N LYS A 27 6.08 4.20 -16.48
CA LYS A 27 7.44 4.47 -16.00
C LYS A 27 7.64 4.15 -14.51
N SER A 28 6.69 4.46 -13.63
CA SER A 28 6.87 4.16 -12.20
C SER A 28 6.89 2.66 -11.94
N LYS A 29 6.08 1.88 -12.67
CA LYS A 29 6.12 0.41 -12.59
C LYS A 29 7.45 -0.13 -13.10
N GLU A 30 7.96 0.36 -14.23
CA GLU A 30 9.25 -0.08 -14.78
C GLU A 30 10.42 0.22 -13.84
N LEU A 31 10.37 1.35 -13.14
CA LEU A 31 11.41 1.75 -12.20
C LEU A 31 11.34 0.97 -10.87
N PHE A 32 10.15 0.84 -10.29
CA PHE A 32 9.99 0.32 -8.92
C PHE A 32 9.66 -1.17 -8.88
N GLU A 33 8.93 -1.69 -9.87
CA GLU A 33 8.47 -3.07 -9.89
C GLU A 33 8.44 -3.68 -11.31
N PRO A 34 9.56 -3.70 -12.05
CA PRO A 34 9.60 -4.10 -13.46
C PRO A 34 9.08 -5.52 -13.68
N ASN A 35 9.51 -6.45 -12.82
CA ASN A 35 9.24 -7.88 -12.95
C ASN A 35 7.96 -8.33 -12.25
N SER A 36 7.25 -7.43 -11.57
CA SER A 36 6.02 -7.76 -10.88
C SER A 36 4.82 -7.72 -11.84
N PRO A 37 3.74 -8.46 -11.56
CA PRO A 37 2.47 -8.21 -12.23
C PRO A 37 1.96 -6.80 -11.91
N GLY A 38 1.27 -6.17 -12.87
CA GLY A 38 0.67 -4.86 -12.68
C GLY A 38 -0.41 -4.82 -11.59
N ASN A 39 -0.74 -3.61 -11.13
CA ASN A 39 -1.71 -3.38 -10.07
C ASN A 39 -3.08 -4.02 -10.36
N GLU A 40 -3.58 -3.88 -11.59
CA GLU A 40 -4.86 -4.46 -12.01
C GLU A 40 -4.91 -5.99 -11.85
N ALA A 41 -3.82 -6.69 -12.17
CA ALA A 41 -3.76 -8.13 -11.98
C ALA A 41 -3.86 -8.53 -10.50
N ARG A 42 -3.36 -7.68 -9.59
CA ARG A 42 -3.42 -7.91 -8.13
C ARG A 42 -4.81 -7.61 -7.60
N LEU A 43 -5.42 -6.50 -8.03
CA LEU A 43 -6.81 -6.17 -7.70
C LEU A 43 -7.77 -7.28 -8.16
N HIS A 44 -7.61 -7.73 -9.41
CA HIS A 44 -8.38 -8.85 -9.95
C HIS A 44 -8.17 -10.14 -9.13
N ALA A 45 -6.94 -10.43 -8.70
CA ALA A 45 -6.67 -11.59 -7.87
C ALA A 45 -7.33 -11.49 -6.49
N LEU A 46 -7.28 -10.32 -5.82
CA LEU A 46 -7.97 -10.10 -4.55
C LEU A 46 -9.48 -10.25 -4.71
N LYS A 47 -10.05 -9.74 -5.81
CA LYS A 47 -11.47 -9.91 -6.12
C LYS A 47 -11.87 -11.38 -6.26
N ILE A 48 -11.14 -12.17 -7.05
CA ILE A 48 -11.41 -13.61 -7.20
C ILE A 48 -11.29 -14.36 -5.88
N LEU A 49 -10.28 -14.02 -5.05
CA LEU A 49 -10.11 -14.62 -3.73
C LEU A 49 -11.31 -14.34 -2.82
N ASN A 50 -11.75 -13.08 -2.78
CA ASN A 50 -12.91 -12.65 -2.00
C ASN A 50 -14.21 -13.33 -2.48
N GLU A 51 -14.45 -13.39 -3.79
CA GLU A 51 -15.60 -14.10 -4.40
C GLU A 51 -15.59 -15.61 -4.08
N ASN A 52 -14.42 -16.17 -3.79
CA ASN A 52 -14.26 -17.56 -3.34
C ASN A 52 -14.38 -17.74 -1.81
N GLY A 53 -14.80 -16.71 -1.07
CA GLY A 53 -14.96 -16.75 0.38
C GLY A 53 -13.64 -16.71 1.16
N ILE A 54 -12.52 -16.41 0.50
CA ILE A 54 -11.21 -16.25 1.17
C ILE A 54 -11.08 -14.81 1.64
N LYS A 55 -10.77 -14.62 2.92
CA LYS A 55 -10.53 -13.28 3.48
C LYS A 55 -9.27 -12.67 2.88
N THR A 56 -9.33 -11.39 2.54
CA THR A 56 -8.29 -10.66 1.82
C THR A 56 -7.85 -9.42 2.58
N TYR A 57 -6.62 -8.97 2.33
CA TYR A 57 -6.20 -7.64 2.76
C TYR A 57 -5.38 -6.93 1.68
N GLY A 58 -5.56 -5.62 1.56
CA GLY A 58 -4.78 -4.76 0.68
C GLY A 58 -3.57 -4.26 1.42
N PHE A 59 -2.37 -4.59 0.95
CA PHE A 59 -1.14 -4.02 1.52
C PHE A 59 -0.71 -2.82 0.67
N ILE A 60 -1.01 -1.61 1.14
CA ILE A 60 -0.60 -0.38 0.45
C ILE A 60 0.79 0.00 0.93
N SER A 61 1.79 -0.53 0.24
CA SER A 61 3.21 -0.29 0.53
C SER A 61 4.07 -0.33 -0.74
N PRO A 62 5.07 0.54 -0.86
CA PRO A 62 5.25 1.73 -0.04
C PRO A 62 4.30 2.86 -0.46
N VAL A 63 3.74 3.59 0.50
CA VAL A 63 3.10 4.89 0.25
C VAL A 63 4.20 5.92 0.06
N ILE A 64 4.34 6.42 -1.18
CA ILE A 64 5.31 7.46 -1.57
C ILE A 64 4.54 8.74 -1.94
N PRO A 65 4.88 9.91 -1.37
CA PRO A 65 4.20 11.16 -1.67
C PRO A 65 4.16 11.46 -3.18
N GLY A 66 2.99 11.81 -3.70
CA GLY A 66 2.80 12.16 -5.12
C GLY A 66 2.81 10.98 -6.11
N LEU A 67 3.16 9.76 -5.67
CA LEU A 67 3.20 8.58 -6.55
C LEU A 67 2.03 7.62 -6.29
N ILE A 68 1.43 7.69 -5.11
CA ILE A 68 0.38 6.77 -4.67
C ILE A 68 -0.91 7.56 -4.48
N ASP A 69 -1.88 7.33 -5.35
CA ASP A 69 -3.25 7.83 -5.19
C ASP A 69 -4.02 6.92 -4.23
N LEU A 70 -3.87 7.23 -2.94
CA LEU A 70 -4.47 6.43 -1.87
C LEU A 70 -6.00 6.40 -1.94
N GLU A 71 -6.64 7.52 -2.27
CA GLU A 71 -8.10 7.60 -2.38
C GLU A 71 -8.62 6.68 -3.49
N ASN A 72 -7.99 6.71 -4.66
CA ASN A 72 -8.36 5.88 -5.81
C ASN A 72 -8.07 4.39 -5.55
N LEU A 73 -6.95 4.04 -4.93
CA LEU A 73 -6.64 2.65 -4.58
C LEU A 73 -7.70 2.05 -3.65
N ILE A 74 -8.11 2.81 -2.64
CA ILE A 74 -9.17 2.38 -1.70
C ILE A 74 -10.50 2.26 -2.43
N GLU A 75 -10.88 3.23 -3.25
CA GLU A 75 -12.15 3.20 -3.99
C GLU A 75 -12.28 1.96 -4.88
N ASN A 76 -11.20 1.64 -5.59
CA ASN A 76 -11.18 0.51 -6.52
C ASN A 76 -11.04 -0.87 -5.84
N SER A 77 -10.83 -0.93 -4.53
CA SER A 77 -10.59 -2.20 -3.83
C SER A 77 -11.43 -2.47 -2.58
N ARG A 78 -12.08 -1.45 -2.01
CA ARG A 78 -12.86 -1.55 -0.75
C ARG A 78 -13.97 -2.59 -0.77
N ASN A 79 -14.48 -2.97 -1.93
CA ASN A 79 -15.57 -3.94 -2.05
C ASN A 79 -15.12 -5.40 -1.93
N PHE A 80 -13.83 -5.68 -2.04
CA PHE A 80 -13.28 -7.05 -2.02
C PHE A 80 -12.01 -7.17 -1.17
N VAL A 81 -11.76 -6.19 -0.31
CA VAL A 81 -10.64 -6.14 0.65
C VAL A 81 -11.22 -5.96 2.05
N ASP A 82 -10.97 -6.91 2.96
CA ASP A 82 -11.54 -6.87 4.32
C ASP A 82 -10.89 -5.80 5.21
N TYR A 83 -9.60 -5.53 4.99
CA TYR A 83 -8.88 -4.44 5.64
C TYR A 83 -7.61 -4.08 4.88
N TYR A 84 -7.04 -2.94 5.24
CA TYR A 84 -5.76 -2.46 4.71
C TYR A 84 -4.67 -2.48 5.77
N ILE A 85 -3.46 -2.76 5.32
CA ILE A 85 -2.24 -2.35 6.02
C ILE A 85 -1.61 -1.29 5.11
N VAL A 86 -1.31 -0.13 5.66
CA VAL A 86 -0.76 1.01 4.93
C VAL A 86 0.61 1.32 5.50
N GLU A 87 1.64 1.30 4.68
CA GLU A 87 3.01 1.59 5.12
C GLU A 87 3.58 2.72 4.27
N LEU A 88 4.03 3.80 4.91
CA LEU A 88 4.79 4.84 4.22
C LEU A 88 6.22 4.36 3.96
N LEU A 89 6.80 4.79 2.84
CA LEU A 89 8.16 4.39 2.48
C LEU A 89 9.16 4.66 3.61
N ASN A 90 9.91 3.64 4.01
CA ASN A 90 11.10 3.82 4.83
C ASN A 90 12.28 4.28 3.96
N LEU A 91 12.41 5.59 3.72
CA LEU A 91 13.49 6.11 2.89
C LEU A 91 14.86 5.73 3.47
N ASN A 92 15.03 5.75 4.79
CA ASN A 92 16.30 5.44 5.45
C ASN A 92 16.78 4.01 5.15
N ALA A 93 15.87 3.05 5.13
CA ALA A 93 16.15 1.63 4.85
C ALA A 93 16.07 1.25 3.35
N ALA A 94 15.64 2.15 2.47
CA ALA A 94 15.42 1.85 1.04
C ALA A 94 16.70 1.55 0.24
N GLY A 95 17.88 1.79 0.82
CA GLY A 95 19.16 1.64 0.13
C GLY A 95 19.54 2.84 -0.75
N TYR A 96 20.82 2.92 -1.11
CA TYR A 96 21.38 4.07 -1.83
C TYR A 96 20.80 4.23 -3.25
N GLU A 97 20.72 3.13 -4.02
CA GLU A 97 20.21 3.16 -5.40
C GLU A 97 18.75 3.62 -5.48
N PHE A 98 17.90 3.14 -4.56
CA PHE A 98 16.50 3.59 -4.50
C PHE A 98 16.41 5.09 -4.17
N LYS A 99 17.18 5.57 -3.18
CA LYS A 99 17.23 7.01 -2.83
C LYS A 99 17.64 7.85 -4.04
N LYS A 100 18.68 7.44 -4.77
CA LYS A 100 19.17 8.14 -5.96
C LYS A 100 18.12 8.15 -7.08
N LEU A 101 17.45 7.01 -7.30
CA LEU A 101 16.38 6.88 -8.27
C LEU A 101 15.20 7.80 -7.93
N LEU A 102 14.77 7.81 -6.66
CA LEU A 102 13.68 8.68 -6.18
C LEU A 102 14.05 10.15 -6.30
N MET A 103 15.25 10.54 -5.85
CA MET A 103 15.76 11.91 -5.95
C MET A 103 15.85 12.39 -7.40
N GLY A 104 16.27 11.53 -8.33
CA GLY A 104 16.44 11.89 -9.74
C GLY A 104 15.15 11.92 -10.55
N ASN A 105 14.19 11.02 -10.28
CA ASN A 105 12.95 10.90 -11.06
C ASN A 105 11.75 11.59 -10.40
N TYR A 106 11.77 11.75 -9.08
CA TYR A 106 10.67 12.25 -8.25
C TYR A 106 11.20 13.17 -7.13
N PRO A 107 11.84 14.30 -7.48
CA PRO A 107 12.52 15.17 -6.52
C PRO A 107 11.59 15.74 -5.45
N GLU A 108 10.33 16.05 -5.80
CA GLU A 108 9.34 16.55 -4.84
C GLU A 108 8.99 15.49 -3.78
N SER A 109 8.79 14.23 -4.21
CA SER A 109 8.58 13.11 -3.31
C SER A 109 9.76 12.93 -2.36
N TYR A 110 10.99 13.01 -2.90
CA TYR A 110 12.21 12.95 -2.09
C TYR A 110 12.32 14.12 -1.10
N GLU A 111 11.97 15.34 -1.50
CA GLU A 111 11.97 16.52 -0.64
C GLU A 111 10.96 16.39 0.51
N ILE A 112 9.72 15.96 0.23
CA ILE A 112 8.70 15.72 1.26
C ILE A 112 9.20 14.68 2.27
N MET A 113 9.87 13.63 1.80
CA MET A 113 10.34 12.54 2.65
C MET A 113 11.59 12.86 3.48
N THR A 114 12.34 13.90 3.11
CA THR A 114 13.57 14.31 3.81
C THR A 114 13.38 15.57 4.66
N ASN A 115 12.31 16.33 4.42
CA ASN A 115 11.91 17.45 5.26
C ASN A 115 10.89 17.02 6.32
N LYS A 116 11.25 17.17 7.60
CA LYS A 116 10.42 16.75 8.75
C LYS A 116 9.01 17.33 8.73
N GLU A 117 8.87 18.64 8.57
CA GLU A 117 7.58 19.33 8.64
C GLU A 117 6.67 18.90 7.47
N ARG A 118 7.23 18.78 6.26
CA ARG A 118 6.49 18.29 5.09
C ARG A 118 6.07 16.84 5.26
N TYR A 119 6.93 15.98 5.81
CA TYR A 119 6.60 14.59 6.04
C TYR A 119 5.51 14.41 7.10
N GLU A 120 5.57 15.17 8.21
CA GLU A 120 4.54 15.16 9.24
C GLU A 120 3.18 15.62 8.68
N LYS A 121 3.18 16.64 7.82
CA LYS A 121 1.97 17.07 7.09
C LYS A 121 1.43 15.94 6.20
N PHE A 122 2.29 15.28 5.44
CA PHE A 122 1.90 14.16 4.59
C PHE A 122 1.30 12.99 5.39
N ILE A 123 1.88 12.63 6.54
CA ILE A 123 1.31 11.61 7.43
C ILE A 123 -0.10 12.00 7.87
N LYS A 124 -0.33 13.28 8.19
CA LYS A 124 -1.65 13.78 8.59
C LYS A 124 -2.66 13.64 7.44
N GLU A 125 -2.29 14.03 6.22
CA GLU A 125 -3.13 13.89 5.03
C GLU A 125 -3.50 12.41 4.77
N VAL A 126 -2.54 11.49 4.87
CA VAL A 126 -2.79 10.04 4.75
C VAL A 126 -3.80 9.57 5.80
N LYS A 127 -3.63 9.98 7.08
CA LYS A 127 -4.57 9.63 8.16
C LYS A 127 -5.98 10.15 7.86
N GLU A 128 -6.10 11.41 7.43
CA GLU A 128 -7.39 12.02 7.09
C GLU A 128 -8.09 11.29 5.95
N ILE A 129 -7.37 10.91 4.89
CA ILE A 129 -7.89 10.11 3.78
C ILE A 129 -8.46 8.78 4.29
N LEU A 130 -7.67 8.04 5.10
CA LEU A 130 -8.07 6.73 5.60
C LEU A 130 -9.33 6.81 6.49
N ILE A 131 -9.39 7.80 7.37
CA ILE A 131 -10.56 8.06 8.23
C ILE A 131 -11.78 8.42 7.38
N LYS A 132 -11.63 9.37 6.45
CA LYS A 132 -12.71 9.85 5.58
C LYS A 132 -13.29 8.75 4.69
N LYS A 133 -12.46 7.85 4.18
CA LYS A 133 -12.92 6.73 3.34
C LYS A 133 -13.71 5.66 4.13
N GLY A 134 -13.59 5.64 5.46
CA GLY A 134 -14.33 4.75 6.34
C GLY A 134 -13.99 3.27 6.12
N VAL A 135 -12.74 2.97 5.76
CA VAL A 135 -12.27 1.60 5.56
C VAL A 135 -11.55 1.07 6.80
N LYS A 136 -11.59 -0.26 6.98
CA LYS A 136 -10.85 -0.92 8.06
C LYS A 136 -9.36 -0.85 7.77
N VAL A 137 -8.60 -0.18 8.62
CA VAL A 137 -7.14 -0.10 8.52
C VAL A 137 -6.55 -0.77 9.74
N LEU A 138 -6.02 -1.97 9.53
CA LEU A 138 -5.39 -2.74 10.59
C LEU A 138 -4.19 -1.97 11.16
N GLN A 139 -3.30 -1.49 10.30
CA GLN A 139 -2.10 -0.76 10.69
C GLN A 139 -1.78 0.34 9.66
N LEU A 140 -1.47 1.54 10.17
CA LEU A 140 -0.72 2.58 9.47
C LEU A 140 0.71 2.61 10.03
N VAL A 141 1.69 2.31 9.19
CA VAL A 141 3.10 2.23 9.56
C VAL A 141 3.84 3.46 9.05
N THR A 142 4.49 4.18 9.95
CA THR A 142 5.40 5.29 9.65
C THR A 142 6.80 4.95 10.17
N HIS A 143 7.85 5.46 9.51
CA HIS A 143 9.25 5.17 9.87
C HIS A 143 10.03 6.43 10.29
N PHE A 144 9.57 7.61 9.88
CA PHE A 144 10.18 8.91 10.12
C PHE A 144 9.07 9.89 10.59
N PRO A 145 9.37 10.93 11.39
CA PRO A 145 10.57 11.08 12.22
C PRO A 145 10.69 10.01 13.32
N LYS A 146 9.64 9.23 13.55
CA LYS A 146 9.58 8.12 14.50
C LYS A 146 8.91 6.93 13.85
N PHE A 147 9.36 5.73 14.22
CA PHE A 147 8.66 4.49 13.87
C PHE A 147 7.39 4.36 14.69
N GLU A 148 6.24 4.25 14.02
CA GLU A 148 4.94 4.05 14.66
C GLU A 148 4.09 3.05 13.86
N CYS A 149 3.37 2.20 14.59
CA CYS A 149 2.31 1.35 14.05
C CYS A 149 0.99 1.78 14.69
N VAL A 150 0.19 2.55 13.95
CA VAL A 150 -1.07 3.10 14.45
C VAL A 150 -2.22 2.22 13.96
N ASN A 151 -3.01 1.69 14.90
CA ASN A 151 -4.30 1.07 14.56
C ASN A 151 -5.34 2.19 14.38
N LEU A 152 -5.91 2.32 13.19
CA LEU A 152 -6.96 3.32 12.93
C LEU A 152 -8.37 2.74 13.08
N ASN A 153 -8.49 1.48 13.50
CA ASN A 153 -9.76 0.85 13.82
C ASN A 153 -10.23 1.26 15.22
N GLN A 154 -10.57 2.54 15.41
CA GLN A 154 -11.24 3.04 16.61
C GLN A 154 -12.26 4.12 16.22
N ASN A 155 -13.49 3.66 15.97
CA ASN A 155 -14.74 4.13 16.58
C ASN A 155 -15.81 3.06 16.33
#